data_AF-A0A6N9HHC2-F1
#
_entry.id   AF-A0A6N9HHC2-F1
#
_cell.length_a   1.000
_cell.length_b   1.000
_cell.length_c   1.000
_cell.angle_alpha   90.00
_cell.angle_beta   90.00
_cell.angle_gamma   90.00
#
_symmetry.space_group_name_H-M   'P 1'
#
loop_
_entity.id
_entity.type
_entity.pdbx_description
1 polymer ?
#
loop_
_entity_poly.entity_id
_entity_poly.type
_entity_poly.pdbx_seq_one_letter_code
_entity_poly.pdbx_strand_id
1 'polypeptide(L)'
;MRIKLAAGAALLVAATITWEYLNGGVLSHHLLAQPDLPSISNWWGLATLPALAWFLGGRMERRSAAGTRAIPAGFALALLFGIGLSAFFRSSWPEAPGYMVMALPLIALAYPIYRAECVLGFVAGMCFVFGPILPMIAACIFAAVGALFYHVPRYCIAIATRRRKSA
;
A
#
# COMPACT_ATOMS: atom_id res chain seq x y z
N MET A 1 14.90 10.55 6.91
CA MET A 1 13.93 10.18 5.86
C MET A 1 12.49 10.22 6.38
N ARG A 2 12.20 9.64 7.54
CA ARG A 2 10.84 9.52 8.10
C ARG A 2 10.04 10.84 8.18
N ILE A 3 10.67 11.94 8.61
CA ILE A 3 10.01 13.25 8.74
C ILE A 3 9.63 13.80 7.36
N LYS A 4 10.51 13.66 6.36
CA LYS A 4 10.24 14.09 4.98
C LYS A 4 9.07 13.31 4.38
N LEU A 5 9.00 12.01 4.62
CA LEU A 5 7.87 11.16 4.19
C LEU A 5 6.58 11.55 4.89
N ALA A 6 6.61 11.75 6.21
CA ALA A 6 5.45 12.19 6.98
C ALA A 6 4.93 13.56 6.52
N ALA A 7 5.82 14.52 6.31
CA ALA A 7 5.48 15.84 5.79
C ALA A 7 4.92 15.77 4.37
N GLY A 8 5.54 15.01 3.47
CA GLY A 8 5.02 14.80 2.12
C GLY A 8 3.63 14.14 2.11
N ALA A 9 3.41 13.17 3.00
CA ALA A 9 2.14 12.51 3.15
C ALA A 9 1.08 13.44 3.77
N ALA A 10 1.46 14.30 4.72
CA ALA A 10 0.60 15.34 5.29
C ALA A 10 0.16 16.36 4.22
N LEU A 11 1.09 16.82 3.39
CA LEU A 11 0.80 17.72 2.28
C LEU A 11 -0.12 17.06 1.25
N LEU A 12 0.12 15.78 0.91
CA LEU A 12 -0.73 15.02 0.00
C LEU A 12 -2.18 14.98 0.52
N VAL A 13 -2.38 14.58 1.77
CA VAL A 13 -3.74 14.46 2.33
C VAL A 13 -4.41 15.80 2.60
N ALA A 14 -3.64 16.82 2.97
CA ALA A 14 -4.15 18.18 3.10
C ALA A 14 -4.63 18.72 1.74
N ALA A 15 -3.86 18.48 0.66
CA ALA A 15 -4.26 18.86 -0.69
C ALA A 15 -5.53 18.13 -1.14
N THR A 16 -5.65 16.82 -0.88
CA THR A 16 -6.87 16.06 -1.24
C THR A 16 -8.08 16.56 -0.47
N ILE A 17 -7.97 16.76 0.85
CA ILE A 17 -9.09 17.22 1.68
C ILE A 17 -9.47 18.66 1.35
N THR A 18 -8.50 19.53 1.07
CA THR A 18 -8.78 20.90 0.63
C THR A 18 -9.56 20.88 -0.69
N TRP A 19 -9.16 20.04 -1.65
CA TRP A 19 -9.90 19.87 -2.89
C TRP A 19 -11.33 19.37 -2.66
N GLU A 20 -11.53 18.35 -1.83
CA GLU A 20 -12.86 17.84 -1.47
C GLU A 20 -13.72 18.93 -0.83
N TYR A 21 -13.17 19.63 0.17
CA TYR A 21 -13.87 20.70 0.87
C TYR A 21 -14.33 21.81 -0.08
N LEU A 22 -13.49 22.20 -1.04
CA LEU A 22 -13.83 23.20 -2.05
C LEU A 22 -14.84 22.71 -3.11
N ASN A 23 -15.03 21.39 -3.26
CA ASN A 23 -15.90 20.78 -4.28
C ASN A 23 -17.15 20.11 -3.70
N GLY A 24 -17.61 20.53 -2.51
CA GLY A 24 -18.87 20.05 -1.93
C GLY A 24 -18.73 19.35 -0.58
N GLY A 25 -17.55 19.38 0.04
CA GLY A 25 -17.32 18.87 1.39
C GLY A 25 -16.43 17.63 1.42
N VAL A 26 -15.94 17.29 2.61
CA VAL A 26 -15.02 16.16 2.81
C VAL A 26 -15.77 14.84 2.67
N LEU A 27 -15.24 13.96 1.82
CA LEU A 27 -15.90 12.71 1.46
C LEU A 27 -15.83 11.68 2.61
N SER A 28 -16.81 10.79 2.63
CA SER A 28 -16.81 9.59 3.46
C SER A 28 -17.06 8.37 2.58
N HIS A 29 -16.24 7.35 2.72
CA HIS A 29 -16.34 6.13 1.93
C HIS A 29 -16.95 5.01 2.75
N HIS A 30 -18.03 4.41 2.24
CA HIS A 30 -18.57 3.17 2.79
C HIS A 30 -17.61 2.02 2.57
N LEU A 31 -17.47 1.16 3.57
CA LEU A 31 -16.67 -0.06 3.46
C LEU A 31 -17.18 -0.94 2.31
N LEU A 32 -16.26 -1.50 1.52
CA LEU A 32 -16.57 -2.38 0.39
C LEU A 32 -17.54 -1.80 -0.65
N ALA A 33 -17.69 -0.47 -0.71
CA ALA A 33 -18.70 0.21 -1.52
C ALA A 33 -20.14 -0.24 -1.24
N GLN A 34 -20.41 -0.76 -0.03
CA GLN A 34 -21.76 -1.18 0.39
C GLN A 34 -22.39 -0.11 1.30
N PRO A 35 -23.54 0.49 0.91
CA PRO A 35 -24.14 1.59 1.64
C PRO A 35 -24.59 1.21 3.06
N ASP A 36 -24.89 -0.07 3.29
CA ASP A 36 -25.32 -0.58 4.59
C ASP A 36 -24.17 -0.74 5.61
N LEU A 37 -22.91 -0.61 5.15
CA LEU A 37 -21.73 -0.68 6.02
C LEU A 37 -21.29 0.70 6.50
N PRO A 38 -20.61 0.80 7.66
CA PRO A 38 -20.10 2.07 8.17
C PRO A 38 -19.27 2.84 7.16
N SER A 39 -19.53 4.14 7.05
CA SER A 39 -18.71 5.06 6.27
C SER A 39 -17.56 5.61 7.09
N ILE A 40 -16.38 5.72 6.49
CA ILE A 40 -15.21 6.33 7.11
C ILE A 40 -14.91 7.65 6.41
N SER A 41 -14.84 8.74 7.19
CA SER A 41 -14.52 10.07 6.67
C SER A 41 -13.03 10.24 6.36
N ASN A 42 -12.73 10.95 5.27
CA ASN A 42 -11.37 11.27 4.86
C ASN A 42 -10.62 12.20 5.82
N TRP A 43 -11.31 12.88 6.73
CA TRP A 43 -10.69 13.71 7.78
C TRP A 43 -9.64 12.98 8.60
N TRP A 44 -9.91 11.71 8.94
CA TRP A 44 -8.97 10.86 9.66
C TRP A 44 -7.64 10.68 8.92
N GLY A 45 -7.62 10.91 7.60
CA GLY A 45 -6.45 10.92 6.76
C GLY A 45 -5.37 11.90 7.20
N LEU A 46 -5.74 13.07 7.75
CA LEU A 46 -4.79 14.09 8.22
C LEU A 46 -3.85 13.55 9.30
N ALA A 47 -4.35 12.68 10.16
CA ALA A 47 -3.56 12.05 11.22
C ALA A 47 -2.96 10.71 10.76
N THR A 48 -3.78 9.87 10.13
CA THR A 48 -3.42 8.47 9.86
C THR A 48 -2.34 8.33 8.80
N LEU A 49 -2.41 9.08 7.69
CA LEU A 49 -1.45 8.93 6.60
C LEU A 49 -0.04 9.42 6.98
N PRO A 50 0.15 10.60 7.63
CA PRO A 50 1.46 11.02 8.12
C PRO A 50 2.04 10.07 9.17
N ALA A 51 1.20 9.54 10.07
CA ALA A 51 1.63 8.57 11.07
C ALA A 51 2.13 7.27 10.41
N LEU A 52 1.40 6.76 9.40
CA LEU A 52 1.83 5.61 8.62
C LEU A 52 3.15 5.88 7.89
N ALA A 53 3.26 7.02 7.20
CA ALA A 53 4.48 7.40 6.48
C ALA A 53 5.69 7.54 7.40
N TRP A 54 5.51 8.07 8.61
CA TRP A 54 6.55 8.14 9.64
C TRP A 54 6.98 6.74 10.09
N PHE A 55 6.02 5.88 10.44
CA PHE A 55 6.26 4.51 10.89
C PHE A 55 7.00 3.68 9.83
N LEU A 56 6.47 3.65 8.60
CA LEU A 56 7.06 2.95 7.47
C LEU A 56 8.43 3.54 7.09
N GLY A 57 8.58 4.86 7.17
CA GLY A 57 9.85 5.53 6.97
C GLY A 57 10.93 5.05 7.94
N GLY A 58 10.60 4.86 9.22
CA GLY A 58 11.51 4.27 10.20
C GLY A 58 11.93 2.83 9.86
N ARG A 59 11.00 2.02 9.32
CA ARG A 59 11.30 0.65 8.87
C ARG A 59 12.24 0.65 7.66
N MET A 60 12.03 1.57 6.72
CA MET A 60 12.90 1.74 5.55
C MET A 60 14.31 2.22 5.95
N GLU A 61 14.43 3.16 6.91
CA GLU A 61 15.72 3.63 7.43
C GLU A 61 16.55 2.47 8.00
N ARG A 62 15.95 1.65 8.88
CA ARG A 62 16.62 0.49 9.49
C ARG A 62 17.11 -0.51 8.44
N ARG A 63 16.32 -0.75 7.40
CA ARG A 63 16.69 -1.69 6.32
C ARG A 63 17.74 -1.12 5.37
N SER A 64 17.73 0.18 5.13
CA SER A 64 18.73 0.88 4.32
C SER A 64 20.11 0.83 5.01
N ALA A 65 20.14 1.03 6.34
CA ALA A 65 21.36 0.89 7.13
C ALA A 65 21.97 -0.52 7.04
N ALA A 66 21.14 -1.56 6.80
CA ALA A 66 21.58 -2.93 6.55
C ALA A 66 22.02 -3.20 5.08
N GLY A 67 22.21 -2.17 4.25
CA GLY A 67 22.84 -2.27 2.92
C GLY A 67 21.90 -2.48 1.72
N THR A 68 20.58 -2.40 1.91
CA THR A 68 19.62 -2.61 0.80
C THR A 68 19.26 -1.31 0.07
N ARG A 69 19.40 -1.27 -1.28
CA ARG A 69 19.39 -0.01 -2.06
C ARG A 69 18.13 0.32 -2.87
N ALA A 70 17.19 -0.59 -3.07
CA ALA A 70 16.08 -0.39 -4.04
C ALA A 70 14.79 0.24 -3.45
N ILE A 71 14.89 1.16 -2.49
CA ILE A 71 13.71 1.83 -1.89
C ILE A 71 12.89 2.65 -2.92
N PRO A 72 13.51 3.50 -3.77
CA PRO A 72 12.74 4.37 -4.68
C PRO A 72 11.96 3.58 -5.75
N ALA A 73 12.56 2.50 -6.28
CA ALA A 73 11.92 1.67 -7.30
C ALA A 73 10.69 0.94 -6.74
N GLY A 74 10.78 0.38 -5.53
CA GLY A 74 9.64 -0.29 -4.89
C GLY A 74 8.49 0.66 -4.57
N PHE A 75 8.80 1.90 -4.16
CA PHE A 75 7.81 2.96 -3.99
C PHE A 75 7.17 3.34 -5.32
N ALA A 76 7.97 3.64 -6.34
CA ALA A 76 7.48 4.10 -7.65
C ALA A 76 6.58 3.06 -8.33
N LEU A 77 6.96 1.78 -8.33
CA LEU A 77 6.14 0.72 -8.91
C LEU A 77 4.81 0.56 -8.18
N ALA A 78 4.81 0.60 -6.84
CA ALA A 78 3.59 0.49 -6.07
C ALA A 78 2.69 1.74 -6.21
N LEU A 79 3.29 2.92 -6.35
CA LEU A 79 2.58 4.16 -6.66
C LEU A 79 1.88 4.08 -8.01
N LEU A 80 2.59 3.65 -9.05
CA LEU A 80 2.00 3.45 -10.39
C LEU A 80 0.90 2.39 -10.36
N PHE A 81 1.09 1.31 -9.61
CA PHE A 81 0.06 0.29 -9.42
C PHE A 81 -1.19 0.86 -8.75
N GLY A 82 -1.04 1.64 -7.68
CA GLY A 82 -2.17 2.31 -7.00
C GLY A 82 -2.89 3.33 -7.90
N ILE A 83 -2.14 4.13 -8.66
CA ILE A 83 -2.72 5.08 -9.63
C ILE A 83 -3.50 4.32 -10.72
N GLY A 84 -2.91 3.26 -11.28
CA GLY A 84 -3.56 2.43 -12.28
C GLY A 84 -4.84 1.79 -11.74
N LEU A 85 -4.78 1.22 -10.54
CA LEU A 85 -5.93 0.60 -9.87
C LEU A 85 -7.04 1.63 -9.65
N SER A 86 -6.69 2.83 -9.18
CA SER A 86 -7.60 3.96 -9.02
C SER A 86 -8.25 4.40 -10.33
N ALA A 87 -7.50 4.43 -11.42
CA ALA A 87 -8.00 4.78 -12.75
C ALA A 87 -9.02 3.74 -13.24
N PHE A 88 -8.74 2.45 -13.06
CA PHE A 88 -9.66 1.38 -13.45
C PHE A 88 -10.93 1.33 -12.60
N PHE A 89 -10.86 1.68 -11.31
CA PHE A 89 -12.06 1.83 -10.50
C PHE A 89 -13.00 2.96 -10.95
N ARG A 90 -12.47 3.97 -11.66
CA ARG A 90 -13.27 5.05 -12.26
C ARG A 90 -13.65 4.79 -13.72
N SER A 91 -13.11 3.75 -14.35
CA SER A 91 -13.40 3.44 -15.74
C SER A 91 -14.63 2.52 -15.86
N SER A 92 -15.09 2.31 -17.10
CA SER A 92 -16.20 1.39 -17.40
C SER A 92 -15.79 -0.08 -17.40
N TRP A 93 -14.59 -0.44 -16.88
CA TRP A 93 -14.04 -1.79 -16.89
C TRP A 93 -14.00 -2.37 -15.46
N PRO A 94 -15.15 -2.83 -14.93
CA PRO A 94 -15.28 -3.20 -13.52
C PRO A 94 -14.42 -4.40 -13.10
N GLU A 95 -14.02 -5.26 -14.04
CA GLU A 95 -13.23 -6.46 -13.76
C GLU A 95 -11.71 -6.19 -13.63
N ALA A 96 -11.23 -5.08 -14.19
CA ALA A 96 -9.80 -4.79 -14.25
C ALA A 96 -9.14 -4.67 -12.86
N PRO A 97 -9.75 -4.00 -11.85
CA PRO A 97 -9.21 -3.98 -10.50
C PRO A 97 -9.04 -5.37 -9.88
N GLY A 98 -9.99 -6.27 -10.16
CA GLY A 98 -9.95 -7.66 -9.73
C GLY A 98 -8.71 -8.38 -10.27
N TYR A 99 -8.48 -8.32 -11.58
CA TYR A 99 -7.30 -8.94 -12.21
C TYR A 99 -5.98 -8.37 -11.68
N MET A 100 -5.90 -7.05 -11.46
CA MET A 100 -4.71 -6.42 -10.90
C MET A 100 -4.39 -6.93 -9.49
N VAL A 101 -5.39 -7.04 -8.62
CA VAL A 101 -5.22 -7.56 -7.26
C VAL A 101 -4.87 -9.04 -7.27
N MET A 102 -5.49 -9.84 -8.15
CA MET A 102 -5.20 -11.27 -8.30
C MET A 102 -3.78 -11.54 -8.83
N ALA A 103 -3.15 -10.58 -9.51
CA ALA A 103 -1.75 -10.69 -9.92
C ALA A 103 -0.77 -10.50 -8.75
N LEU A 104 -1.16 -9.85 -7.64
CA LEU A 104 -0.27 -9.53 -6.52
C LEU A 104 0.37 -10.77 -5.87
N PRO A 105 -0.34 -11.88 -5.59
CA PRO A 105 0.29 -13.09 -5.06
C PRO A 105 1.34 -13.69 -6.00
N LEU A 106 1.13 -13.63 -7.31
CA LEU A 106 2.10 -14.10 -8.31
C LEU A 106 3.36 -13.23 -8.29
N ILE A 107 3.19 -11.92 -8.26
CA ILE A 107 4.30 -10.97 -8.10
C ILE A 107 5.01 -11.20 -6.76
N ALA A 108 4.27 -11.50 -5.69
CA ALA A 108 4.80 -11.74 -4.35
C ALA A 108 5.72 -12.96 -4.25
N LEU A 109 5.58 -13.96 -5.12
CA LEU A 109 6.50 -15.10 -5.18
C LEU A 109 7.92 -14.62 -5.53
N ALA A 110 8.05 -13.70 -6.49
CA ALA A 110 9.33 -13.19 -6.98
C ALA A 110 9.82 -11.95 -6.21
N TYR A 111 8.91 -11.03 -5.87
CA TYR A 111 9.22 -9.72 -5.31
C TYR A 111 8.52 -9.49 -3.97
N PRO A 112 9.21 -8.99 -2.93
CA PRO A 112 8.62 -8.78 -1.59
C PRO A 112 7.72 -7.53 -1.56
N ILE A 113 6.50 -7.64 -2.09
CA ILE A 113 5.52 -6.53 -2.17
C ILE A 113 5.05 -6.02 -0.79
N TYR A 114 5.27 -6.79 0.28
CA TYR A 114 4.95 -6.42 1.66
C TYR A 114 5.91 -5.37 2.26
N ARG A 115 6.92 -4.96 1.50
CA ARG A 115 7.90 -3.96 1.93
C ARG A 115 7.24 -2.61 2.18
N ALA A 116 7.78 -1.90 3.18
CA ALA A 116 7.25 -0.63 3.64
C ALA A 116 7.11 0.41 2.52
N GLU A 117 8.08 0.49 1.59
CA GLU A 117 8.02 1.41 0.46
C GLU A 117 6.88 1.11 -0.51
N CYS A 118 6.54 -0.17 -0.69
CA CYS A 118 5.45 -0.59 -1.56
C CYS A 118 4.10 -0.27 -0.93
N VAL A 119 3.95 -0.53 0.38
CA VAL A 119 2.75 -0.15 1.14
C VAL A 119 2.52 1.36 1.04
N LEU A 120 3.55 2.17 1.30
CA LEU A 120 3.42 3.63 1.25
C LEU A 120 3.11 4.14 -0.16
N GLY A 121 3.78 3.61 -1.18
CA GLY A 121 3.55 3.98 -2.58
C GLY A 121 2.12 3.66 -3.03
N PHE A 122 1.63 2.46 -2.73
CA PHE A 122 0.27 2.04 -3.05
C PHE A 122 -0.78 2.95 -2.39
N VAL A 123 -0.65 3.20 -1.08
CA VAL A 123 -1.60 4.07 -0.35
C VAL A 123 -1.60 5.49 -0.93
N ALA A 124 -0.42 6.04 -1.21
CA ALA A 124 -0.32 7.36 -1.82
C ALA A 124 -0.99 7.42 -3.21
N GLY A 125 -0.84 6.38 -4.03
CA GLY A 125 -1.43 6.32 -5.37
C GLY A 125 -2.95 6.21 -5.37
N MET A 126 -3.52 5.63 -4.32
CA MET A 126 -4.97 5.47 -4.18
C MET A 126 -5.65 6.64 -3.45
N CYS A 127 -4.87 7.51 -2.79
CA CYS A 127 -5.36 8.50 -1.84
C CYS A 127 -6.34 9.51 -2.45
N PHE A 128 -6.18 9.88 -3.73
CA PHE A 128 -7.07 10.84 -4.38
C PHE A 128 -8.45 10.27 -4.72
N VAL A 129 -8.57 8.95 -4.89
CA VAL A 129 -9.84 8.32 -5.30
C VAL A 129 -10.63 7.76 -4.13
N PHE A 130 -9.93 7.18 -3.14
CA PHE A 130 -10.55 6.45 -2.03
C PHE A 130 -10.25 7.05 -0.65
N GLY A 131 -9.60 8.21 -0.62
CA GLY A 131 -8.95 8.70 0.59
C GLY A 131 -7.82 7.76 1.04
N PRO A 132 -7.18 8.04 2.19
CA PRO A 132 -6.05 7.24 2.65
C PRO A 132 -6.48 5.96 3.38
N ILE A 133 -7.61 5.93 4.10
CA ILE A 133 -7.90 4.86 5.07
C ILE A 133 -8.24 3.53 4.41
N LEU A 134 -9.12 3.55 3.41
CA LEU A 134 -9.52 2.33 2.71
C LEU A 134 -8.30 1.68 2.01
N PRO A 135 -7.45 2.43 1.29
CA PRO A 135 -6.19 1.90 0.77
C PRO A 135 -5.22 1.42 1.85
N MET A 136 -5.16 2.06 3.02
CA MET A 136 -4.31 1.58 4.12
C MET A 136 -4.74 0.19 4.60
N ILE A 137 -6.04 -0.04 4.77
CA ILE A 137 -6.58 -1.35 5.15
C ILE A 137 -6.25 -2.39 4.07
N ALA A 138 -6.52 -2.07 2.79
CA ALA A 138 -6.20 -2.94 1.67
C ALA A 138 -4.69 -3.24 1.59
N ALA A 139 -3.83 -2.23 1.78
CA ALA A 139 -2.38 -2.38 1.76
C ALA A 139 -1.87 -3.31 2.86
N CYS A 140 -2.45 -3.24 4.06
CA CYS A 140 -2.13 -4.16 5.15
C CYS A 140 -2.47 -5.61 4.78
N ILE A 141 -3.64 -5.84 4.18
CA ILE A 141 -4.05 -7.17 3.71
C ILE A 141 -3.10 -7.66 2.62
N PHE A 142 -2.84 -6.84 1.61
CA PHE A 142 -1.92 -7.18 0.50
C PHE A 142 -0.50 -7.44 0.98
N ALA A 143 -0.02 -6.68 1.97
CA ALA A 143 1.28 -6.92 2.58
C ALA A 143 1.31 -8.23 3.37
N ALA A 144 0.26 -8.55 4.14
CA ALA A 144 0.19 -9.81 4.88
C ALA A 144 0.18 -11.03 3.93
N VAL A 145 -0.69 -11.00 2.91
CA VAL A 145 -0.75 -12.04 1.88
C VAL A 145 0.57 -12.11 1.11
N GLY A 146 1.11 -10.96 0.69
CA GLY A 146 2.39 -10.88 -0.01
C GLY A 146 3.56 -11.44 0.81
N ALA A 147 3.57 -11.21 2.13
CA ALA A 147 4.58 -11.78 3.03
C ALA A 147 4.47 -13.30 3.11
N LEU A 148 3.25 -13.84 3.17
CA LEU A 148 3.00 -15.29 3.16
C LEU A 148 3.56 -15.93 1.88
N PHE A 149 3.16 -15.40 0.72
CA PHE A 149 3.61 -15.92 -0.58
C PHE A 149 5.11 -15.76 -0.81
N TYR A 150 5.73 -14.71 -0.26
CA TYR A 150 7.16 -14.54 -0.36
C TYR A 150 7.95 -15.49 0.57
N HIS A 151 7.52 -15.63 1.82
CA HIS A 151 8.32 -16.36 2.82
C HIS A 151 8.10 -17.87 2.81
N VAL A 152 6.87 -18.36 2.61
CA VAL A 152 6.56 -19.79 2.71
C VAL A 152 7.36 -20.64 1.71
N PRO A 153 7.39 -20.33 0.39
CA PRO A 153 8.16 -21.14 -0.56
C PRO A 153 9.66 -21.16 -0.25
N ARG A 154 10.22 -20.00 0.14
CA ARG A 154 11.65 -19.87 0.49
C ARG A 154 11.99 -20.66 1.74
N TYR A 155 11.11 -20.66 2.73
CA TYR A 155 11.25 -21.46 3.94
C TYR A 155 11.21 -22.96 3.65
N CYS A 156 10.25 -23.42 2.84
CA CYS A 156 10.16 -24.82 2.42
C CYS A 156 11.42 -25.30 1.68
N ILE A 157 11.94 -24.49 0.74
CA ILE A 157 13.18 -24.79 0.01
C ILE A 157 14.38 -24.85 0.96
N ALA A 158 14.47 -23.92 1.92
CA ALA A 158 15.55 -23.89 2.90
C ALA A 158 15.55 -25.14 3.81
N ILE A 159 14.37 -25.62 4.23
CA ILE A 159 14.26 -26.87 5.00
C ILE A 159 14.67 -28.07 4.15
N ALA A 160 14.15 -28.17 2.93
CA ALA A 160 14.43 -29.31 2.04
C ALA A 160 15.92 -29.44 1.74
N THR A 161 16.60 -28.31 1.49
CA THR A 161 18.04 -28.28 1.21
C THR A 161 18.90 -28.60 2.44
N ARG A 162 18.47 -28.23 3.66
CA ARG A 162 19.17 -28.61 4.89
C ARG A 162 19.08 -30.10 5.17
N ARG A 163 17.90 -30.71 5.00
CA ARG A 163 17.71 -32.17 5.20
C ARG A 163 18.59 -33.00 4.27
N ARG A 164 18.79 -32.56 3.02
CA ARG A 164 19.63 -33.26 2.03
C ARG A 164 21.13 -33.22 2.34
N LYS A 165 21.61 -32.29 3.16
CA LYS A 165 23.04 -32.20 3.55
C LYS A 165 23.39 -33.04 4.79
N SER A 166 22.39 -33.56 5.50
CA SER A 166 22.56 -34.36 6.73
C SER A 166 22.30 -35.86 6.52
N ALA A 167 22.00 -36.27 5.30
CA ALA A 167 21.86 -37.66 4.85
C ALA A 167 23.00 -37.97 3.86
#